data_AF-Q36559-F1
#
_entry.id   AF-Q36559-F1
#
_cell.length_a   1.000
_cell.length_b   1.000
_cell.length_c   1.000
_cell.angle_alpha   90.00
_cell.angle_beta   90.00
_cell.angle_gamma   90.00
#
_symmetry.space_group_name_H-M   'P 1'
#
loop_
_entity.id
_entity.type
_entity.pdbx_description
1 polymer ?
#
loop_
_entity_poly.entity_id
_entity_poly.type
_entity_poly.pdbx_seq_one_letter_code
_entity_poly.pdbx_strand_id
1 'polypeptide(L)'
;GLSGMPRRYSDYPDAYTMWNIVSSIGSIISLISVLYLIFIIWESFTASRKTLFPLNMTSSIEWLQLSPPAEHSYSELPMLT
;
A
#
# COMPACT_ATOMS: atom_id res chain seq x y z
N GLY A 1 -8.21 13.03 -22.47
CA GLY A 1 -9.36 12.10 -22.42
C GLY A 1 -10.56 12.71 -23.13
N LEU A 2 -11.24 13.66 -22.48
CA LEU A 2 -12.40 14.38 -23.06
C LEU A 2 -12.08 15.12 -24.37
N SER A 3 -10.83 15.59 -24.52
CA SER A 3 -10.31 16.20 -25.74
C SER A 3 -10.02 15.23 -26.89
N GLY A 4 -10.55 14.00 -26.83
CA GLY A 4 -10.53 13.05 -27.95
C GLY A 4 -9.24 12.25 -28.16
N MET A 5 -8.26 12.32 -27.25
CA MET A 5 -7.01 11.54 -27.35
C MET A 5 -7.33 10.03 -27.35
N PRO A 6 -7.08 9.29 -28.46
CA PRO A 6 -7.37 7.87 -28.53
C PRO A 6 -6.37 7.05 -27.69
N ARG A 7 -6.78 5.85 -27.25
CA ARG A 7 -5.92 4.96 -26.44
C ARG A 7 -4.97 4.16 -27.32
N ARG A 8 -3.84 3.74 -26.73
CA ARG A 8 -2.84 2.84 -27.34
C ARG A 8 -2.06 3.46 -28.51
N TYR A 9 -1.86 4.76 -28.50
CA TYR A 9 -1.01 5.46 -29.45
C TYR A 9 0.37 5.71 -28.83
N SER A 10 1.41 5.44 -29.62
CA SER A 10 2.79 5.73 -29.26
C SER A 10 3.14 7.21 -29.44
N ASP A 11 2.43 7.90 -30.32
CA ASP A 11 2.66 9.31 -30.65
C ASP A 11 1.33 10.08 -30.65
N TYR A 12 1.39 11.39 -30.42
CA TYR A 12 0.23 12.24 -30.25
C TYR A 12 0.46 13.68 -30.72
N PRO A 13 -0.57 14.38 -31.22
CA PRO A 13 -0.47 15.78 -31.62
C PRO A 13 0.02 16.71 -30.50
N ASP A 14 0.69 17.80 -30.87
CA ASP A 14 1.29 18.79 -29.95
C ASP A 14 0.32 19.32 -28.88
N ALA A 15 -0.99 19.37 -29.18
CA ALA A 15 -2.02 19.79 -28.26
C ALA A 15 -2.11 18.95 -26.95
N TYR A 16 -1.59 17.72 -26.96
CA TYR A 16 -1.62 16.82 -25.80
C TYR A 16 -0.30 16.80 -24.99
N THR A 17 0.73 17.50 -25.46
CA THR A 17 2.09 17.49 -24.87
C THR A 17 2.09 17.86 -23.39
N MET A 18 1.46 18.98 -23.03
CA MET A 18 1.43 19.46 -21.65
C MET A 18 0.89 18.40 -20.67
N TRP A 19 -0.25 17.79 -21.00
CA TRP A 19 -0.88 16.79 -20.12
C TRP A 19 -0.11 15.48 -20.08
N ASN A 20 0.51 15.07 -21.19
CA ASN A 20 1.37 13.89 -21.21
C ASN A 20 2.65 14.10 -20.40
N ILE A 21 3.27 15.29 -20.41
CA ILE A 21 4.43 15.60 -19.57
C ILE A 21 4.05 15.51 -18.08
N VAL A 22 2.93 16.12 -17.67
CA VAL A 22 2.45 16.03 -16.28
C VAL A 22 2.18 14.57 -15.88
N SER A 23 1.54 13.80 -16.76
CA SER A 23 1.29 12.38 -16.55
C SER A 23 2.59 11.57 -16.38
N SER A 24 3.60 11.83 -17.21
CA SER A 24 4.91 11.18 -17.13
C SER A 24 5.64 11.52 -15.84
N ILE A 25 5.63 12.79 -15.40
CA ILE A 25 6.20 13.19 -14.11
C ILE A 25 5.52 12.43 -12.96
N GLY A 26 4.18 12.31 -13.00
CA GLY A 26 3.42 11.52 -12.03
C GLY A 26 3.86 10.05 -11.97
N SER A 27 4.13 9.45 -13.14
CA SER A 27 4.61 8.06 -13.22
C SER A 27 5.99 7.88 -12.58
N ILE A 28 6.91 8.84 -12.72
CA ILE A 28 8.23 8.81 -12.07
C ILE A 28 8.08 8.89 -10.55
N ILE A 29 7.19 9.76 -10.06
CA ILE A 29 6.89 9.86 -8.62
C ILE A 29 6.35 8.52 -8.10
N SER A 30 5.46 7.86 -8.84
CA SER A 30 4.94 6.53 -8.44
C SER A 30 6.01 5.43 -8.46
N LEU A 31 6.98 5.52 -9.38
CA LEU A 31 8.09 4.57 -9.40
C LEU A 31 8.95 4.73 -8.15
N ILE A 32 9.29 5.97 -7.79
CA ILE A 32 10.06 6.27 -6.58
C ILE A 32 9.31 5.83 -5.32
N SER A 33 7.99 6.03 -5.25
CA SER A 33 7.21 5.62 -4.09
C SER A 33 7.17 4.11 -3.89
N VAL A 34 7.11 3.31 -4.97
CA VAL A 34 7.18 1.84 -4.89
C VAL A 34 8.56 1.38 -4.42
N LEU A 35 9.64 1.97 -4.95
CA LEU A 35 10.99 1.66 -4.47
C LEU A 35 11.15 2.00 -2.99
N TYR A 36 10.59 3.12 -2.56
CA TYR A 36 10.61 3.53 -1.15
C TYR A 36 9.78 2.60 -0.26
N LEU A 37 8.64 2.10 -0.74
CA LEU A 37 7.83 1.11 -0.03
C LEU A 37 8.61 -0.20 0.20
N ILE A 38 9.35 -0.68 -0.80
CA ILE A 38 10.21 -1.87 -0.64
C ILE A 38 11.29 -1.62 0.41
N PHE A 39 11.89 -0.43 0.42
CA PHE A 39 12.88 -0.04 1.41
C PHE A 39 12.30 -0.01 2.83
N ILE A 40 11.11 0.56 3.03
CA ILE A 40 10.44 0.58 4.35
C ILE A 40 10.18 -0.84 4.85
N ILE A 41 9.70 -1.74 3.99
CA ILE A 41 9.45 -3.14 4.38
C ILE A 41 10.77 -3.79 4.82
N TRP A 42 11.82 -3.67 4.01
CA TRP A 42 13.13 -4.24 4.33
C TRP A 42 13.72 -3.68 5.63
N GLU A 43 13.61 -2.36 5.85
CA GLU A 43 14.05 -1.70 7.08
C GLU A 43 13.29 -2.23 8.29
N SER A 44 11.96 -2.38 8.17
CA SER A 44 11.12 -2.86 9.26
C SER A 44 11.49 -4.26 9.74
N PHE A 45 11.81 -5.17 8.81
CA PHE A 45 12.28 -6.51 9.16
C PHE A 45 13.67 -6.49 9.79
N THR A 46 14.58 -5.67 9.27
CA THR A 46 15.94 -5.57 9.78
C THR A 46 15.98 -4.97 11.19
N ALA A 47 15.15 -3.95 11.46
CA ALA A 47 15.06 -3.31 12.77
C ALA A 47 14.30 -4.14 13.82
N SER A 48 13.41 -5.07 13.40
CA SER A 48 12.68 -5.99 14.27
C SER A 48 12.03 -5.31 15.50
N ARG A 49 11.43 -4.13 15.30
CA ARG A 49 10.82 -3.34 16.38
C ARG A 49 9.55 -4.04 16.88
N LYS A 50 9.55 -4.48 18.13
CA LYS A 50 8.36 -5.10 18.77
C LYS A 50 7.30 -4.05 19.09
N THR A 51 6.04 -4.38 18.83
CA THR A 51 4.89 -3.54 19.17
C THR A 51 4.58 -3.63 20.67
N LEU A 52 4.58 -2.50 21.38
CA LEU A 52 4.26 -2.45 22.81
C LEU A 52 2.76 -2.21 23.08
N PHE A 53 2.13 -1.32 22.31
CA PHE A 53 0.71 -1.01 22.41
C PHE A 53 0.12 -0.85 21.00
N PRO A 54 -0.87 -1.67 20.59
CA PRO A 54 -1.55 -1.48 19.31
C PRO A 54 -2.48 -0.26 19.36
N LEU A 55 -2.56 0.49 18.26
CA LEU A 55 -3.52 1.60 18.08
C LEU A 55 -4.87 1.12 17.51
N ASN A 56 -5.12 -0.19 17.57
CA ASN A 56 -6.21 -0.82 16.83
C ASN A 56 -7.50 -0.79 17.64
N MET A 57 -8.64 -0.71 16.94
CA MET A 57 -9.95 -0.78 17.56
C MET A 57 -10.25 -2.21 18.00
N THR A 58 -10.87 -2.38 19.16
CA THR A 58 -11.28 -3.69 19.71
C THR A 58 -12.47 -4.32 18.98
N SER A 59 -12.94 -3.72 17.88
CA SER A 59 -14.08 -4.21 17.11
C SER A 59 -13.75 -5.46 16.28
N SER A 60 -12.48 -5.69 15.92
CA SER A 60 -12.06 -6.93 15.26
C SER A 60 -11.24 -7.81 16.21
N ILE A 61 -11.52 -9.11 16.16
CA ILE A 61 -10.99 -10.10 17.10
C ILE A 61 -9.50 -10.40 16.88
N GLU A 62 -8.99 -10.18 15.67
CA GLU A 62 -7.58 -10.36 15.32
C GLU A 62 -6.64 -9.54 16.21
N TRP A 63 -7.08 -8.37 16.68
CA TRP A 63 -6.26 -7.48 17.51
C TRP A 63 -6.20 -7.89 18.98
N LEU A 64 -7.00 -8.87 19.40
CA LEU A 64 -6.92 -9.47 20.73
C LEU A 64 -5.86 -10.58 20.80
N GLN A 65 -5.30 -11.01 19.65
CA GLN A 65 -4.25 -12.01 19.58
C GLN A 65 -2.85 -11.44 19.80
N LEU A 66 -1.87 -12.32 20.00
CA LEU A 66 -0.44 -11.97 20.02
C LEU A 66 0.04 -11.54 18.63
N SER A 67 1.13 -10.76 18.58
CA SER A 67 1.82 -10.36 17.36
C SER A 67 3.26 -10.90 17.36
N PRO A 68 3.56 -12.02 16.66
CA PRO A 68 2.68 -12.84 15.81
C PRO A 68 1.75 -13.78 16.62
N PRO A 69 0.65 -14.27 16.00
CA PRO A 69 -0.23 -15.24 16.64
C PRO A 69 0.47 -16.61 16.79
N ALA A 70 0.02 -17.40 17.75
CA ALA A 70 0.45 -18.79 17.87
C ALA A 70 -0.19 -19.66 16.77
N GLU A 71 0.47 -20.76 16.41
CA GLU A 71 -0.02 -21.78 15.46
C GLU A 71 -1.44 -22.25 15.79
N HIS A 72 -1.71 -22.46 17.09
CA HIS A 72 -3.05 -22.66 17.62
C HIS A 72 -3.50 -21.39 18.33
N SER A 73 -4.25 -20.56 17.62
CA SER A 73 -4.54 -19.20 18.09
C SER A 73 -5.61 -19.11 19.18
N TYR A 74 -6.48 -20.12 19.31
CA TYR A 74 -7.51 -20.20 20.35
C TYR A 74 -7.54 -21.59 20.97
N SER A 75 -7.60 -21.66 22.30
CA SER A 75 -7.95 -22.90 23.01
C SER A 75 -9.45 -23.17 22.97
N GLU A 76 -10.26 -22.10 23.00
CA GLU A 76 -11.72 -22.14 22.94
C GLU A 76 -12.24 -21.04 22.03
N LEU A 77 -13.33 -21.30 21.32
CA LEU A 77 -13.90 -20.34 20.38
C LEU A 77 -14.55 -19.16 21.14
N PRO A 78 -14.29 -17.92 20.71
CA PRO A 78 -14.88 -16.73 21.31
C PRO A 78 -16.37 -16.68 21.03
N MET A 79 -17.17 -16.44 22.07
CA MET A 79 -18.62 -16.29 21.96
C MET A 79 -18.96 -14.87 21.50
N LEU A 80 -19.74 -14.76 20.42
CA LEU A 80 -20.29 -13.49 19.96
C LEU A 80 -21.59 -13.21 20.73
N THR A 81 -21.68 -12.04 21.36
CA THR A 81 -22.91 -11.51 21.97
C THR A 81 -23.34 -10.25 21.24
#